data_AF-F4LTV5-F1
#
_entry.id   AF-F4LTV5-F1
#
_cell.length_a   1.000
_cell.length_b   1.000
_cell.length_c   1.000
_cell.angle_alpha   90.00
_cell.angle_beta   90.00
_cell.angle_gamma   90.00
#
_symmetry.space_group_name_H-M   'P 1'
#
loop_
_entity.id
_entity.type
_entity.pdbx_description
1 polymer ?
#
loop_
_entity_poly.entity_id
_entity_poly.type
_entity_poly.pdbx_seq_one_letter_code
_entity_poly.pdbx_strand_id
1 'polypeptide(L)'
;MNKFGEFITARRKAEKITLRKMAELLDFSPAYWSDIEKGRRNPPNINKLEELARILKLTSEEKYHMIDLASEDRDEIPMDLPDYIKDSGLARTALRKARRMDEKEGSSDITERAWKEFIKTLDEERGK
;
A
#
# COMPACT_ATOMS: atom_id res chain seq x y z
N MET A 1 -4.48 -10.83 10.79
CA MET A 1 -5.23 -9.68 11.35
C MET A 1 -5.85 -8.98 10.14
N ASN A 2 -7.14 -8.64 10.13
CA ASN A 2 -7.80 -8.07 8.94
C ASN A 2 -7.67 -6.54 8.93
N LYS A 3 -6.44 -6.03 8.83
CA LYS A 3 -6.21 -4.60 8.99
C LYS A 3 -6.78 -3.82 7.81
N PHE A 4 -6.67 -4.37 6.59
CA PHE A 4 -7.24 -3.74 5.40
C PHE A 4 -8.76 -3.62 5.53
N GLY A 5 -9.46 -4.72 5.82
CA GLY A 5 -10.92 -4.73 5.91
C GLY A 5 -11.47 -3.81 6.99
N GLU A 6 -10.78 -3.69 8.13
CA GLU A 6 -11.12 -2.73 9.19
C GLU A 6 -10.97 -1.28 8.70
N PHE A 7 -9.84 -0.95 8.06
CA PHE A 7 -9.56 0.37 7.52
C PHE A 7 -10.61 0.80 6.48
N ILE A 8 -10.86 -0.03 5.46
CA ILE A 8 -11.82 0.31 4.39
C ILE A 8 -13.26 0.38 4.91
N THR A 9 -13.61 -0.43 5.91
CA THR A 9 -14.93 -0.37 6.55
C THR A 9 -15.12 0.96 7.26
N ALA A 10 -14.11 1.42 8.01
CA ALA A 10 -14.14 2.70 8.71
C ALA A 10 -14.24 3.86 7.72
N ARG A 11 -13.40 3.87 6.67
CA ARG A 11 -13.42 4.90 5.61
C ARG A 11 -14.75 4.95 4.88
N ARG A 12 -15.29 3.81 4.48
CA ARG A 12 -16.59 3.72 3.81
C ARG A 12 -17.71 4.32 4.67
N LYS A 13 -17.73 4.00 5.97
CA LYS A 13 -18.72 4.54 6.91
C LYS A 13 -18.56 6.05 7.12
N ALA A 14 -17.33 6.56 7.16
CA ALA A 14 -17.06 7.99 7.27
C ALA A 14 -17.62 8.77 6.05
N GLU A 15 -17.46 8.22 4.85
CA GLU A 15 -18.07 8.77 3.62
C GLU A 15 -19.58 8.47 3.50
N LYS A 16 -20.21 7.86 4.52
CA LYS A 16 -21.62 7.47 4.55
C LYS A 16 -22.05 6.56 3.39
N ILE A 17 -21.10 5.79 2.85
CA ILE A 17 -21.35 4.83 1.78
C ILE A 17 -21.84 3.52 2.41
N THR A 18 -22.93 2.94 1.91
CA THR A 18 -23.41 1.65 2.39
C THR A 18 -22.58 0.50 1.80
N LEU A 19 -22.57 -0.67 2.45
CA LEU A 19 -21.88 -1.86 1.94
C LEU A 19 -22.35 -2.22 0.53
N ARG A 20 -23.66 -2.18 0.27
CA ARG A 20 -24.23 -2.46 -1.06
C ARG A 20 -23.80 -1.41 -2.09
N LYS A 21 -23.80 -0.12 -1.72
CA LYS A 21 -23.39 0.94 -2.64
C LYS A 21 -21.91 0.85 -2.98
N MET A 22 -21.05 0.52 -2.02
CA MET A 22 -19.63 0.31 -2.29
C MET A 22 -19.40 -0.87 -3.23
N ALA A 23 -20.09 -2.00 -2.99
CA ALA A 23 -20.02 -3.16 -3.86
C ALA A 23 -20.44 -2.80 -5.30
N GLU A 24 -21.53 -2.06 -5.47
CA GLU A 24 -21.99 -1.54 -6.77
C GLU A 24 -20.94 -0.64 -7.44
N LEU A 25 -20.37 0.33 -6.72
CA LEU A 25 -19.35 1.24 -7.26
C LEU A 25 -18.08 0.51 -7.71
N LEU A 26 -17.74 -0.59 -7.06
CA LEU A 26 -16.57 -1.41 -7.38
C LEU A 26 -16.88 -2.54 -8.36
N ASP A 27 -18.11 -2.64 -8.88
CA ASP A 27 -18.56 -3.75 -9.72
C ASP A 27 -18.33 -5.13 -9.07
N PHE A 28 -18.67 -5.23 -7.79
CA PHE A 28 -18.59 -6.43 -6.98
C PHE A 28 -19.96 -6.86 -6.46
N SER A 29 -20.11 -8.15 -6.16
CA SER A 29 -21.29 -8.60 -5.43
C SER A 29 -21.23 -8.11 -3.96
N PRO A 30 -22.38 -7.78 -3.34
CA PRO A 30 -22.41 -7.38 -1.93
C PRO A 30 -21.83 -8.44 -0.98
N ALA A 31 -21.99 -9.72 -1.30
CA ALA A 31 -21.42 -10.83 -0.52
C ALA A 31 -19.89 -10.82 -0.61
N TYR A 32 -19.33 -10.69 -1.82
CA TYR A 32 -17.89 -10.65 -2.03
C TYR A 32 -17.24 -9.46 -1.33
N TRP A 33 -17.83 -8.27 -1.47
CA TRP A 33 -17.33 -7.07 -0.77
C TRP A 33 -17.45 -7.21 0.76
N SER A 34 -18.54 -7.81 1.26
CA SER A 34 -18.67 -8.10 2.70
C SER A 34 -17.64 -9.10 3.20
N ASP A 35 -17.19 -10.04 2.38
CA ASP A 35 -16.14 -10.98 2.75
C ASP A 35 -14.78 -10.30 2.83
N ILE A 36 -14.49 -9.36 1.91
CA ILE A 36 -13.27 -8.53 1.95
C ILE A 36 -13.25 -7.67 3.21
N GLU A 37 -14.31 -6.91 3.50
CA GLU A 37 -14.37 -6.05 4.71
C GLU A 37 -14.18 -6.84 6.02
N LYS A 38 -14.59 -8.11 6.02
CA LYS A 38 -14.47 -9.00 7.18
C LYS A 38 -13.22 -9.89 7.15
N GLY A 39 -12.32 -9.69 6.18
CA GLY A 39 -11.04 -10.41 6.09
C GLY A 39 -11.19 -11.90 5.77
N ARG A 40 -12.33 -12.30 5.19
CA ARG A 40 -12.55 -13.68 4.70
C ARG A 40 -12.02 -13.88 3.28
N ARG A 41 -11.69 -12.80 2.59
CA ARG A 41 -11.12 -12.77 1.25
C ARG A 41 -9.95 -11.80 1.24
N ASN A 42 -8.97 -12.10 0.40
CA ASN A 42 -7.83 -11.22 0.20
C ASN A 42 -8.30 -9.83 -0.29
N PRO A 43 -7.57 -8.78 0.08
CA PRO A 43 -7.70 -7.47 -0.55
C PRO A 43 -7.67 -7.55 -2.08
N PRO A 44 -8.40 -6.67 -2.78
CA PRO A 44 -8.43 -6.67 -4.23
C PRO A 44 -7.09 -6.18 -4.82
N ASN A 45 -6.94 -6.33 -6.13
CA ASN A 45 -5.72 -5.91 -6.84
C ASN A 45 -5.51 -4.38 -6.83
N ILE A 46 -4.31 -3.95 -7.20
CA ILE A 46 -3.91 -2.53 -7.20
C ILE A 46 -4.87 -1.62 -7.98
N ASN A 47 -5.39 -2.05 -9.13
CA ASN A 47 -6.34 -1.26 -9.92
C ASN A 47 -7.63 -0.96 -9.13
N LYS A 48 -8.11 -1.95 -8.37
CA LYS A 48 -9.29 -1.79 -7.49
C LYS A 48 -8.96 -0.99 -6.23
N LEU A 49 -7.73 -1.04 -5.74
CA LEU A 49 -7.28 -0.15 -4.66
C LEU A 49 -7.22 1.32 -5.10
N GLU A 50 -6.76 1.59 -6.32
CA GLU A 50 -6.79 2.95 -6.90
C GLU A 50 -8.21 3.46 -7.12
N GLU A 51 -9.15 2.59 -7.50
CA GLU A 51 -10.57 2.91 -7.56
C GLU A 51 -11.16 3.20 -6.17
N LEU A 52 -10.85 2.37 -5.17
CA LEU A 52 -11.23 2.59 -3.77
C LEU A 52 -10.73 3.93 -3.25
N ALA A 53 -9.47 4.27 -3.50
CA ALA A 53 -8.88 5.52 -3.05
C ALA A 53 -9.64 6.72 -3.61
N ARG A 54 -10.04 6.66 -4.90
CA ARG A 54 -10.86 7.71 -5.53
C ARG A 54 -12.27 7.79 -4.94
N ILE A 55 -12.95 6.66 -4.76
CA ILE A 55 -14.31 6.62 -4.18
C ILE A 55 -14.31 7.16 -2.75
N LEU A 56 -13.32 6.76 -1.95
CA LEU A 56 -13.16 7.14 -0.56
C LEU A 56 -12.46 8.49 -0.36
N LYS A 57 -12.08 9.16 -1.45
CA LYS A 57 -11.40 10.47 -1.46
C LYS A 57 -10.17 10.50 -0.56
N LEU A 58 -9.39 9.42 -0.59
CA LEU A 58 -8.19 9.29 0.22
C LEU A 58 -7.13 10.29 -0.25
N THR A 59 -6.38 10.85 0.71
CA THR A 59 -5.14 11.55 0.39
C THR A 59 -4.09 10.58 -0.17
N SER A 60 -3.00 11.10 -0.71
CA SER A 60 -1.91 10.24 -1.20
C SER A 60 -1.33 9.37 -0.08
N GLU A 61 -1.15 9.94 1.12
CA GLU A 61 -0.65 9.20 2.29
C GLU A 61 -1.62 8.12 2.74
N GLU A 62 -2.91 8.43 2.79
CA GLU A 62 -3.95 7.47 3.16
C GLU A 62 -4.09 6.34 2.13
N LYS A 63 -3.88 6.66 0.85
CA LYS A 63 -3.82 5.67 -0.22
C LYS A 63 -2.63 4.73 -0.04
N TYR A 64 -1.43 5.26 0.19
CA TYR A 64 -0.25 4.43 0.42
C TYR A 64 -0.43 3.54 1.65
N HIS A 65 -0.96 4.09 2.74
CA HIS A 65 -1.30 3.32 3.92
C HIS A 65 -2.30 2.18 3.61
N MET A 66 -3.34 2.45 2.81
CA MET A 66 -4.28 1.42 2.38
C MET A 66 -3.60 0.31 1.55
N ILE A 67 -2.69 0.67 0.64
CA ILE A 67 -1.94 -0.28 -0.18
C ILE A 67 -1.00 -1.13 0.69
N ASP A 68 -0.33 -0.54 1.67
CA ASP A 68 0.50 -1.26 2.63
C ASP A 68 -0.32 -2.29 3.40
N LEU A 69 -1.46 -1.89 3.96
CA LEU A 69 -2.37 -2.81 4.67
C LEU A 69 -2.87 -3.94 3.76
N ALA A 70 -3.23 -3.60 2.52
CA ALA A 70 -3.70 -4.58 1.55
C ALA A 70 -2.61 -5.58 1.14
N SER A 71 -1.36 -5.13 1.09
CA SER A 71 -0.21 -5.97 0.71
C SER A 71 0.24 -6.84 1.88
N GLU A 72 0.24 -6.29 3.11
CA GLU A 72 0.48 -7.05 4.35
C GLU A 72 -0.53 -8.18 4.52
N ASP A 73 -1.83 -7.91 4.31
CA ASP A 73 -2.89 -8.92 4.39
C ASP A 73 -2.78 -10.00 3.28
N ARG A 74 -2.00 -9.74 2.22
CA ARG A 74 -1.69 -10.70 1.14
C ARG A 74 -0.32 -11.37 1.28
N ASP A 75 0.47 -11.01 2.30
CA ASP A 75 1.88 -11.41 2.45
C ASP A 75 2.74 -11.07 1.21
N GLU A 76 2.52 -9.87 0.66
CA GLU A 76 3.18 -9.35 -0.54
C GLU A 76 3.88 -8.00 -0.24
N ILE A 77 4.89 -7.64 -1.04
CA ILE A 77 5.42 -6.26 -1.04
C ILE A 77 4.33 -5.27 -1.49
N PRO A 78 4.40 -3.97 -1.12
CA PRO A 78 3.42 -2.97 -1.53
C PRO A 78 3.11 -3.07 -3.02
N MET A 79 1.85 -3.35 -3.37
CA MET A 79 1.42 -3.76 -4.71
C MET A 79 1.69 -2.74 -5.83
N ASP A 80 1.98 -1.49 -5.48
CA ASP A 80 2.32 -0.40 -6.39
C ASP A 80 3.82 -0.31 -6.72
N LEU A 81 4.69 -0.96 -5.95
CA LEU A 81 6.14 -0.93 -6.14
C LEU A 81 6.72 -1.90 -7.20
N PRO A 82 6.15 -3.10 -7.49
CA PRO A 82 6.78 -4.07 -8.38
C PRO A 82 7.15 -3.52 -9.75
N ASP A 83 6.25 -2.79 -10.41
CA ASP A 83 6.47 -2.25 -11.74
C ASP A 83 7.56 -1.16 -11.72
N TYR A 84 7.53 -0.26 -10.74
CA TYR A 84 8.58 0.73 -10.56
C TYR A 84 9.97 0.10 -10.35
N ILE A 85 10.05 -0.94 -9.49
CA ILE A 85 11.30 -1.66 -9.24
C ILE A 85 11.76 -2.38 -10.50
N LYS A 86 10.85 -3.00 -11.26
CA LYS A 86 11.17 -3.72 -12.50
C LYS A 86 11.79 -2.79 -13.53
N ASP A 87 11.22 -1.60 -13.70
CA ASP A 87 11.63 -0.63 -14.72
C ASP A 87 12.90 0.13 -14.32
N SER A 88 13.16 0.32 -13.02
CA SER A 88 14.35 1.01 -12.52
C SER A 88 15.52 0.05 -12.22
N GLY A 89 16.54 0.05 -13.09
CA GLY A 89 17.80 -0.66 -12.83
C GLY A 89 18.53 -0.15 -11.57
N LEU A 90 18.43 1.15 -11.30
CA LEU A 90 19.00 1.79 -10.10
C LEU A 90 18.29 1.32 -8.83
N ALA A 91 16.95 1.27 -8.82
CA ALA A 91 16.19 0.76 -7.66
C ALA A 91 16.58 -0.68 -7.33
N ARG A 92 16.65 -1.57 -8.34
CA ARG A 92 17.10 -2.96 -8.14
C ARG A 92 18.52 -3.05 -7.58
N THR A 93 19.42 -2.20 -8.06
CA THR A 93 20.81 -2.17 -7.60
C THR A 93 20.89 -1.68 -6.14
N ALA A 94 20.18 -0.61 -5.81
CA ALA A 94 20.11 -0.04 -4.46
C ALA A 94 19.52 -1.05 -3.46
N LEU A 95 18.37 -1.66 -3.76
CA LEU A 95 17.72 -2.66 -2.91
C LEU A 95 18.61 -3.89 -2.66
N ARG A 96 19.29 -4.40 -3.70
CA ARG A 96 20.25 -5.51 -3.54
C ARG A 96 21.46 -5.12 -2.69
N LYS A 97 21.94 -3.89 -2.82
CA LYS A 97 23.05 -3.39 -2.01
C LYS A 97 22.64 -3.24 -0.55
N ALA A 98 21.49 -2.62 -0.29
CA ALA A 98 20.90 -2.48 1.05
C ALA A 98 20.75 -3.84 1.73
N ARG A 99 20.10 -4.80 1.05
CA ARG A 99 19.94 -6.17 1.57
C ARG A 99 21.27 -6.83 1.93
N ARG A 100 22.30 -6.73 1.07
CA ARG A 100 23.64 -7.30 1.35
C ARG A 100 24.33 -6.64 2.55
N MET A 101 24.03 -5.36 2.82
CA MET A 101 24.56 -4.66 3.99
C MET A 101 23.84 -5.12 5.26
N ASP A 102 22.53 -5.30 5.21
CA ASP A 102 21.75 -5.80 6.36
C ASP A 102 22.10 -7.25 6.72
N GLU A 103 22.35 -8.10 5.71
CA GLU A 103 22.80 -9.49 5.90
C GLU A 103 24.21 -9.59 6.51
N LYS A 104 25.04 -8.53 6.42
CA LYS A 104 26.35 -8.46 7.07
C LYS A 104 26.18 -7.83 8.46
N GLU A 105 25.89 -8.70 9.42
CA GLU A 105 25.69 -8.48 10.87
C GLU A 105 25.94 -7.05 11.39
N GLY A 106 24.87 -6.40 11.86
CA GLY A 106 24.94 -5.18 12.69
C GLY A 106 24.85 -3.85 11.93
N SER A 107 24.68 -3.85 10.61
CA SER A 107 24.65 -2.62 9.79
C SER A 107 23.23 -2.11 9.47
N SER A 108 22.18 -2.64 10.10
CA SER A 108 20.80 -2.16 9.92
C SER A 108 20.70 -0.64 10.13
N ASP A 109 21.42 -0.11 11.12
CA ASP A 109 21.48 1.33 11.40
C ASP A 109 22.16 2.13 10.29
N ILE A 110 23.07 1.53 9.52
CA ILE A 110 23.72 2.18 8.38
C ILE A 110 22.75 2.26 7.20
N THR A 111 22.10 1.14 6.88
CA THR A 111 21.12 1.07 5.79
C THR A 111 19.93 1.98 6.08
N GLU A 112 19.42 1.98 7.32
CA GLU A 112 18.33 2.86 7.74
C GLU A 112 18.70 4.34 7.60
N ARG A 113 19.90 4.74 8.04
CA ARG A 113 20.39 6.12 7.85
C ARG A 113 20.50 6.50 6.38
N ALA A 114 21.02 5.61 5.55
CA ALA A 114 21.12 5.84 4.11
C ALA A 114 19.74 6.03 3.46
N TRP A 115 18.73 5.25 3.86
CA TRP A 115 17.37 5.44 3.37
C TRP A 115 16.75 6.76 3.84
N LYS A 116 16.94 7.13 5.11
CA LYS A 116 16.47 8.42 5.64
C LYS A 116 17.08 9.60 4.90
N GLU A 117 18.37 9.54 4.61
CA GLU A 117 19.07 10.56 3.83
C GLU A 117 18.53 10.64 2.40
N PHE A 118 18.35 9.49 1.73
CA PHE A 118 17.78 9.43 0.39
C PHE A 118 16.36 10.03 0.31
N ILE A 119 15.48 9.68 1.24
CA ILE A 119 14.11 10.23 1.30
C ILE A 119 14.15 11.74 1.52
N LYS A 120 14.98 12.21 2.46
CA LYS A 120 15.14 13.63 2.74
C LYS A 120 15.58 14.41 1.49
N THR A 121 16.55 13.90 0.73
CA THR A 121 17.00 14.53 -0.51
C THR A 121 15.86 14.66 -1.52
N LEU A 122 15.02 13.63 -1.67
CA LEU A 122 13.87 13.69 -2.59
C LEU A 122 12.81 14.71 -2.16
N ASP A 123 12.53 14.81 -0.85
CA ASP A 123 11.56 15.77 -0.33
C ASP A 123 12.03 17.22 -0.50
N GLU A 124 13.34 17.48 -0.32
CA GLU A 124 13.94 18.80 -0.53
C GLU A 124 13.94 19.24 -1.99
N GLU A 125 14.09 18.31 -2.94
CA GLU A 125 13.99 18.60 -4.37
C GLU A 125 12.54 18.84 -4.83
N ARG A 126 11.56 18.17 -4.22
CA ARG A 126 10.13 18.37 -4.53
C ARG A 126 9.58 19.72 -4.05
N GLY A 127 10.26 20.36 -3.11
CA GLY A 127 9.90 21.68 -2.57
C GLY A 127 10.50 22.88 -3.29
N LYS A 128 11.26 22.68 -4.37
CA LYS A 128 11.81 23.74 -5.25
C LYS A 128 10.99 23.87 -6.52
#